data_AF-T0Y2E3-F1
#
_entry.id   AF-T0Y2E3-F1
#
_cell.length_a   1.000
_cell.length_b   1.000
_cell.length_c   1.000
_cell.angle_alpha   90.00
_cell.angle_beta   90.00
_cell.angle_gamma   90.00
#
_symmetry.space_group_name_H-M   'P 1'
#
loop_
_entity.id
_entity.type
_entity.pdbx_description
1 polymer ?
#
loop_
_entity_poly.entity_id
_entity_poly.type
_entity_poly.pdbx_seq_one_letter_code
_entity_poly.pdbx_strand_id
1 'polypeptide(L)'
;MISSSTALPVITGHLASGHLGLSPSLAFSAVAFVLVLLAENARIPVDNPATHLELTMIHEAMVLEYSARHLALMEWAAQLKLFNYVCIGFALFFPWGVATGHIGPMGLAVAIPALAIKLAVAGAALALIETVSAKMRV
;
A
#
# COMPACT_ATOMS: atom_id res chain seq x y z
N MET A 1 6.92 19.07 -12.77
CA MET A 1 6.03 18.58 -11.70
C MET A 1 4.66 18.34 -12.29
N ILE A 2 4.05 17.16 -12.11
CA ILE A 2 2.84 16.75 -12.85
C ILE A 2 1.59 17.56 -12.45
N SER A 3 1.49 18.07 -11.21
CA SER A 3 0.30 18.79 -10.74
C SER A 3 0.54 20.14 -10.05
N SER A 4 1.79 20.65 -10.03
CA SER A 4 2.20 21.88 -9.32
C SER A 4 1.66 22.02 -7.88
N SER A 5 1.29 20.91 -7.24
CA SER A 5 0.65 20.84 -5.92
C SER A 5 1.15 19.59 -5.19
N THR A 6 1.13 19.63 -3.86
CA THR A 6 1.48 18.51 -2.98
C THR A 6 0.25 17.79 -2.44
N ALA A 7 -0.96 18.29 -2.72
CA ALA A 7 -2.19 17.70 -2.27
C ALA A 7 -2.54 16.46 -3.11
N LEU A 8 -2.61 15.29 -2.47
CA LEU A 8 -2.92 14.02 -3.13
C LEU A 8 -4.23 14.05 -3.94
N PRO A 9 -5.36 14.60 -3.44
CA PRO A 9 -6.60 14.69 -4.23
C PRO A 9 -6.48 15.55 -5.49
N VAL A 10 -5.61 16.56 -5.48
CA VAL A 10 -5.35 17.42 -6.64
C VAL A 10 -4.51 16.65 -7.66
N ILE A 11 -3.46 15.98 -7.20
CA ILE A 11 -2.61 15.12 -8.05
C ILE A 11 -3.46 14.03 -8.74
N THR A 12 -4.31 13.32 -7.99
CA THR A 12 -5.17 12.27 -8.56
C THR A 12 -6.20 12.82 -9.54
N GLY A 13 -6.77 13.99 -9.26
CA GLY A 13 -7.69 14.67 -10.18
C GLY A 13 -7.02 15.05 -11.52
N HIS A 14 -5.78 15.54 -11.48
CA HIS A 14 -5.00 15.80 -12.68
C HIS A 14 -4.63 14.52 -13.44
N LEU A 15 -4.28 13.44 -12.73
CA LEU A 15 -4.00 12.13 -13.34
C LEU A 15 -5.24 11.48 -13.97
N ALA A 16 -6.41 11.65 -13.35
CA ALA A 16 -7.68 11.09 -13.84
C ALA A 16 -8.23 11.83 -15.07
N SER A 17 -7.97 13.14 -15.19
CA SER A 17 -8.42 13.98 -16.31
C SER A 17 -7.44 14.03 -17.48
N GLY A 18 -6.16 13.73 -17.24
CA GLY A 18 -5.17 13.56 -18.30
C GLY A 18 -5.46 12.33 -19.16
N HIS A 19 -4.95 12.31 -20.39
CA HIS A 19 -4.95 11.09 -21.19
C HIS A 19 -4.29 9.97 -20.37
N LEU A 20 -5.04 8.90 -20.09
CA LEU A 20 -4.57 7.60 -19.60
C LEU A 20 -3.65 6.91 -20.64
N GLY A 21 -2.79 7.66 -21.30
CA GLY A 21 -1.67 7.13 -22.05
C GLY A 21 -0.69 6.57 -21.03
N LEU A 22 -0.40 5.28 -21.13
CA LEU A 22 0.68 4.60 -20.42
C LEU A 22 1.99 5.35 -20.69
N SER A 23 2.24 6.39 -19.91
CA SER A 23 3.49 7.12 -19.98
C SER A 23 4.55 6.19 -19.42
N PRO A 24 5.62 5.87 -20.17
CA PRO A 24 6.66 4.95 -19.70
C PRO A 24 7.21 5.37 -18.33
N SER A 25 7.34 6.68 -18.09
CA SER A 25 7.72 7.25 -16.80
C SER A 25 6.78 6.85 -15.65
N LEU A 26 5.47 6.86 -15.87
CA LEU A 26 4.47 6.49 -14.87
C LEU A 26 4.55 4.99 -14.55
N ALA A 27 4.74 4.15 -15.57
CA ALA A 27 4.94 2.71 -15.40
C ALA A 27 6.20 2.40 -14.56
N PHE A 28 7.33 3.04 -14.86
CA PHE A 28 8.54 2.86 -14.04
C PHE A 28 8.35 3.38 -12.61
N SER A 29 7.65 4.49 -12.43
CA SER A 29 7.37 5.00 -11.08
C SER A 29 6.43 4.09 -10.28
N ALA A 30 5.49 3.41 -10.95
CA ALA A 30 4.63 2.40 -10.32
C ALA A 30 5.46 1.20 -9.82
N VAL A 31 6.38 0.69 -10.64
CA VAL A 31 7.28 -0.40 -10.24
C VAL A 31 8.16 0.03 -9.07
N ALA A 32 8.76 1.22 -9.14
CA ALA A 32 9.57 1.75 -8.05
C ALA A 32 8.75 1.91 -6.76
N PHE A 33 7.51 2.38 -6.85
CA PHE A 33 6.62 2.49 -5.71
C PHE A 33 6.28 1.13 -5.08
N VAL A 34 6.03 0.10 -5.90
CA VAL A 34 5.81 -1.27 -5.39
C VAL A 34 7.04 -1.77 -4.62
N LEU A 35 8.25 -1.52 -5.11
CA LEU A 35 9.47 -1.90 -4.39
C LEU A 35 9.59 -1.17 -3.05
N VAL A 36 9.29 0.14 -3.01
CA VAL A 36 9.28 0.92 -1.75
C VAL A 36 8.19 0.41 -0.80
N LEU A 37 7.00 0.11 -1.32
CA LEU A 37 5.90 -0.45 -0.52
C LEU A 37 6.31 -1.76 0.14
N LEU A 38 6.98 -2.66 -0.59
CA LEU A 38 7.45 -3.94 -0.05
C LEU A 38 8.55 -3.72 1.01
N ALA A 39 9.53 -2.85 0.71
CA ALA A 39 10.63 -2.53 1.62
C ALA A 39 10.13 -1.92 2.94
N GLU A 40 9.29 -0.90 2.85
CA GLU A 40 8.79 -0.16 4.02
C GLU A 40 7.85 -0.98 4.92
N ASN A 41 7.21 -2.02 4.37
CA ASN A 41 6.35 -2.91 5.14
C ASN A 41 7.05 -4.21 5.55
N ALA A 42 8.38 -4.27 5.40
CA ALA A 42 9.21 -5.44 5.73
C ALA A 42 8.69 -6.74 5.08
N ARG A 43 8.28 -6.65 3.80
CA ARG A 43 7.68 -7.76 3.03
C ARG A 43 8.70 -8.41 2.10
N ILE A 44 8.47 -9.70 1.83
CA ILE A 44 9.28 -10.49 0.89
C ILE A 44 9.05 -9.91 -0.53
N PRO A 45 10.09 -9.71 -1.35
CA PRO A 45 11.43 -10.29 -1.25
C PRO A 45 12.50 -9.41 -0.60
N VAL A 46 12.15 -8.19 -0.17
CA VAL A 46 13.11 -7.21 0.38
C VAL A 46 13.50 -7.57 1.80
N ASP A 47 12.51 -7.85 2.65
CA ASP A 47 12.72 -8.29 4.01
C ASP A 47 11.79 -9.46 4.35
N ASN A 48 12.10 -10.22 5.39
CA ASN A 48 11.24 -11.33 5.82
C ASN A 48 10.83 -11.11 7.28
N PRO A 49 9.52 -10.91 7.55
CA PRO A 49 9.02 -10.66 8.90
C PRO A 49 9.22 -11.86 9.83
N ALA A 50 9.49 -13.06 9.29
CA ALA A 50 9.75 -14.27 10.06
C ALA A 50 11.24 -14.57 10.32
N THR A 51 12.19 -13.77 9.82
CA THR A 51 13.65 -14.02 10.05
C THR A 51 14.16 -13.58 11.43
N HIS A 52 13.27 -13.36 12.40
CA HIS A 52 13.61 -12.81 13.72
C HIS A 52 14.20 -13.78 14.75
N LEU A 53 14.26 -15.08 14.45
CA LEU A 53 14.55 -16.10 15.47
C LEU A 53 16.02 -16.42 15.72
N GLU A 54 16.97 -15.82 14.99
CA GLU A 54 18.40 -16.14 15.20
C GLU A 54 19.32 -14.95 15.54
N LEU A 55 18.98 -13.68 15.20
CA LEU A 55 19.85 -12.54 15.57
C LEU A 55 19.19 -11.15 15.71
N THR A 56 17.92 -10.95 15.31
CA THR A 56 17.18 -9.68 15.48
C THR A 56 16.18 -9.73 16.63
N MET A 57 16.41 -10.62 17.60
CA MET A 57 15.53 -10.86 18.75
C MET A 57 15.31 -9.60 19.61
N ILE A 58 16.11 -8.54 19.46
CA ILE A 58 15.85 -7.23 20.08
C ILE A 58 14.57 -6.59 19.51
N HIS A 59 14.31 -6.69 18.20
CA HIS A 59 13.14 -6.07 17.57
C HIS A 59 11.85 -6.82 17.91
N GLU A 60 11.91 -8.14 18.03
CA GLU A 60 10.79 -8.92 18.55
C GLU A 60 10.64 -8.79 20.07
N ALA A 61 11.73 -8.66 20.83
CA ALA A 61 11.65 -8.40 22.27
C ALA A 61 10.87 -7.11 22.59
N MET A 62 11.03 -6.06 21.78
CA MET A 62 10.23 -4.83 21.92
C MET A 62 8.72 -5.06 21.81
N VAL A 63 8.29 -6.09 21.08
CA VAL A 63 6.87 -6.44 20.93
C VAL A 63 6.45 -7.46 21.99
N LEU A 64 7.32 -8.40 22.37
CA LEU A 64 7.07 -9.43 23.39
C LEU A 64 6.88 -8.87 24.80
N GLU A 65 7.39 -7.66 25.08
CA GLU A 65 7.11 -6.94 26.33
C GLU A 65 5.64 -6.47 26.43
N TYR A 66 4.94 -6.35 25.30
CA TYR A 66 3.55 -5.91 25.26
C TYR A 66 2.60 -7.11 25.20
N SER A 67 1.61 -7.12 26.07
CA SER A 67 0.57 -8.15 26.09
C SER A 67 -0.79 -7.63 25.61
N ALA A 68 -1.53 -8.52 24.95
CA ALA A 68 -2.93 -8.35 24.54
C ALA A 68 -3.24 -7.01 23.85
N ARG A 69 -3.77 -6.04 24.59
CA ARG A 69 -4.23 -4.75 24.03
C ARG A 69 -3.10 -3.96 23.39
N HIS A 70 -1.93 -3.92 24.01
CA HIS A 70 -0.81 -3.14 23.49
C HIS A 70 -0.23 -3.79 22.24
N LEU A 71 -0.15 -5.12 22.23
CA LEU A 71 0.22 -5.88 21.03
C LEU A 71 -0.76 -5.62 19.87
N ALA A 72 -2.07 -5.66 20.14
CA ALA A 72 -3.09 -5.38 19.13
C ALA A 72 -2.97 -3.96 18.53
N LEU A 73 -2.60 -2.96 19.34
CA LEU A 73 -2.36 -1.60 18.84
C LEU A 73 -1.13 -1.54 17.93
N MET A 74 -0.05 -2.25 18.28
CA MET A 74 1.16 -2.32 17.46
C MET A 74 0.91 -3.00 16.12
N GLU A 75 0.23 -4.15 16.14
CA GLU A 75 -0.17 -4.85 14.93
C GLU A 75 -1.11 -4.01 14.08
N TRP A 76 -2.09 -3.35 14.70
CA TRP A 76 -3.02 -2.48 13.98
C TRP A 76 -2.30 -1.29 13.33
N ALA A 77 -1.33 -0.68 14.01
CA ALA A 77 -0.50 0.38 13.43
C ALA A 77 0.30 -0.11 12.20
N ALA A 78 0.86 -1.32 12.26
CA ALA A 78 1.53 -1.94 11.11
C ALA A 78 0.56 -2.19 9.94
N GLN A 79 -0.66 -2.68 10.20
CA GLN A 79 -1.68 -2.87 9.16
C GLN A 79 -2.18 -1.54 8.58
N LEU A 80 -2.29 -0.48 9.40
CA LEU A 80 -2.63 0.86 8.93
C LEU A 80 -1.54 1.45 8.03
N LYS A 81 -0.25 1.18 8.32
CA LYS A 81 0.87 1.56 7.44
C LYS A 81 0.69 0.92 6.06
N LEU A 82 0.49 -0.40 6.02
CA LEU A 82 0.29 -1.13 4.76
C LEU A 82 -0.93 -0.61 3.99
N PHE A 83 -2.07 -0.45 4.68
CA PHE A 83 -3.30 0.09 4.10
C PHE A 83 -3.06 1.45 3.45
N ASN A 84 -2.35 2.36 4.13
CA ASN A 84 -2.07 3.70 3.62
C ASN A 84 -1.19 3.65 2.35
N TYR A 85 -0.12 2.84 2.35
CA TYR A 85 0.73 2.67 1.16
C TYR A 85 -0.04 2.13 -0.04
N VAL A 86 -0.89 1.11 0.17
CA VAL A 86 -1.72 0.54 -0.90
C VAL A 86 -2.74 1.57 -1.41
N CYS A 87 -3.37 2.34 -0.52
CA CYS A 87 -4.32 3.39 -0.92
C CYS A 87 -3.65 4.52 -1.72
N ILE A 88 -2.45 4.95 -1.32
CA ILE A 88 -1.67 5.93 -2.08
C ILE A 88 -1.29 5.37 -3.46
N GLY A 89 -0.90 4.09 -3.52
CA GLY A 89 -0.62 3.42 -4.80
C GLY A 89 -1.83 3.41 -5.73
N PHE A 90 -3.01 3.07 -5.21
CA PHE A 90 -4.25 3.16 -6.00
C PHE A 90 -4.57 4.58 -6.44
N ALA A 91 -4.42 5.55 -5.54
CA ALA A 91 -4.67 6.94 -5.84
C ALA A 91 -3.79 7.45 -7.01
N LEU A 92 -2.50 7.11 -7.01
CA LEU A 92 -1.54 7.62 -8.01
C LEU A 92 -1.54 6.83 -9.32
N PHE A 93 -1.58 5.50 -9.26
CA PHE A 93 -1.38 4.64 -10.45
C PHE A 93 -2.67 4.09 -11.04
N PHE A 94 -3.73 4.00 -10.23
CA PHE A 94 -5.05 3.53 -10.66
C PHE A 94 -6.17 4.48 -10.20
N PRO A 95 -6.16 5.75 -10.66
CA PRO A 95 -7.15 6.76 -10.32
C PRO A 95 -8.51 6.49 -10.98
N TRP A 96 -9.01 5.25 -10.90
CA TRP A 96 -10.37 4.92 -11.27
C TRP A 96 -11.30 5.66 -10.32
N GLY A 97 -11.92 6.71 -10.86
CA GLY A 97 -12.77 7.71 -10.23
C GLY A 97 -14.05 7.17 -9.62
N VAL A 98 -13.92 6.22 -8.70
CA VAL A 98 -15.03 5.68 -7.90
C VAL A 98 -15.73 6.80 -7.12
N ALA A 99 -15.02 7.89 -6.83
CA ALA A 99 -15.50 9.04 -6.08
C ALA A 99 -14.89 10.35 -6.62
N THR A 100 -15.25 10.77 -7.84
CA THR A 100 -14.85 12.09 -8.37
C THR A 100 -15.93 13.14 -8.09
N GLY A 101 -15.63 14.11 -7.21
CA GLY A 101 -16.48 15.28 -6.95
C GLY A 101 -17.41 15.14 -5.73
N HIS A 102 -18.47 15.95 -5.67
CA HIS A 102 -19.51 15.84 -4.63
C HIS A 102 -20.39 14.63 -4.90
N ILE A 103 -20.00 13.51 -4.31
CA ILE A 103 -20.78 12.29 -4.40
C ILE A 103 -21.74 12.27 -3.22
N GLY A 104 -23.04 12.19 -3.50
CA GLY A 104 -24.05 12.02 -2.45
C GLY A 104 -23.89 10.68 -1.69
N PRO A 105 -24.69 10.44 -0.65
CA PRO A 105 -24.59 9.24 0.19
C PRO A 105 -24.57 7.92 -0.60
N MET A 106 -25.27 7.87 -1.74
CA MET A 106 -25.32 6.69 -2.61
C MET A 106 -23.99 6.33 -3.26
N GLY A 107 -23.18 7.30 -3.68
CA GLY A 107 -21.89 6.94 -4.26
C GLY A 107 -20.83 6.65 -3.20
N LEU A 108 -20.98 7.11 -1.95
CA LEU A 108 -20.19 6.58 -0.84
C LEU A 108 -20.49 5.08 -0.60
N ALA A 109 -21.77 4.69 -0.69
CA ALA A 109 -22.18 3.30 -0.56
C ALA A 109 -21.59 2.39 -1.66
N VAL A 110 -21.28 2.93 -2.85
CA VAL A 110 -20.55 2.22 -3.91
C VAL A 110 -19.03 2.29 -3.72
N ALA A 111 -18.51 3.39 -3.18
CA ALA A 111 -17.08 3.60 -3.02
C ALA A 111 -16.43 2.69 -1.99
N ILE A 112 -17.10 2.46 -0.86
CA ILE A 112 -16.63 1.56 0.19
C ILE A 112 -16.39 0.12 -0.34
N PRO A 113 -17.37 -0.56 -0.96
CA PRO A 113 -17.16 -1.91 -1.47
C PRO A 113 -16.17 -1.94 -2.64
N ALA A 114 -16.15 -0.92 -3.50
CA ALA A 114 -15.15 -0.83 -4.56
C ALA A 114 -13.71 -0.74 -4.01
N LEU A 115 -13.50 0.04 -2.94
CA LEU A 115 -12.22 0.09 -2.25
C LEU A 115 -11.88 -1.27 -1.60
N ALA A 116 -12.84 -1.92 -0.96
CA ALA A 116 -12.64 -3.24 -0.35
C ALA A 116 -12.21 -4.29 -1.39
N ILE A 117 -12.83 -4.29 -2.58
CA ILE A 117 -12.43 -5.18 -3.69
C ILE A 117 -11.01 -4.86 -4.15
N LYS A 118 -10.65 -3.58 -4.34
CA LYS A 118 -9.28 -3.20 -4.71
C LYS A 118 -8.27 -3.70 -3.67
N LEU A 119 -8.55 -3.51 -2.39
CA LEU A 119 -7.69 -3.97 -1.30
C LEU A 119 -7.57 -5.50 -1.28
N ALA A 120 -8.67 -6.23 -1.51
CA ALA A 120 -8.64 -7.68 -1.61
C ALA A 120 -7.76 -8.17 -2.77
N VAL A 121 -7.83 -7.51 -3.93
CA VAL A 121 -6.97 -7.81 -5.08
C VAL A 121 -5.50 -7.50 -4.79
N ALA A 122 -5.19 -6.35 -4.19
CA ALA A 122 -3.81 -6.02 -3.80
C ALA A 122 -3.27 -6.97 -2.72
N GLY A 123 -4.10 -7.36 -1.75
CA GLY A 123 -3.76 -8.35 -0.74
C GLY A 123 -3.46 -9.72 -1.34
N ALA A 124 -4.27 -10.17 -2.30
CA ALA A 124 -4.03 -11.40 -3.04
C ALA A 124 -2.73 -11.33 -3.86
N ALA A 125 -2.48 -10.21 -4.54
CA ALA A 125 -1.24 -9.99 -5.29
C ALA A 125 -0.01 -10.00 -4.37
N LEU A 126 -0.08 -9.36 -3.20
CA LEU A 126 0.96 -9.37 -2.19
C LEU A 126 1.22 -10.80 -1.70
N ALA A 127 0.17 -11.55 -1.36
CA ALA A 127 0.29 -12.94 -0.93
C ALA A 127 0.93 -13.84 -2.01
N LEU A 128 0.58 -13.63 -3.28
CA LEU A 128 1.21 -14.33 -4.40
C LEU A 128 2.71 -14.01 -4.49
N ILE A 129 3.08 -12.72 -4.37
CA ILE A 129 4.48 -12.29 -4.40
C ILE A 129 5.27 -12.94 -3.25
N GLU A 130 4.73 -12.91 -2.03
CA GLU A 130 5.35 -13.54 -0.86
C GLU A 130 5.48 -15.06 -1.02
N THR A 131 4.52 -15.72 -1.67
CA THR A 131 4.53 -17.19 -1.85
C THR A 131 5.49 -17.63 -2.95
N VAL A 132 5.63 -16.86 -4.03
CA VAL A 132 6.45 -17.24 -5.20
C VAL A 132 7.89 -16.75 -5.06
N SER A 133 8.14 -15.68 -4.30
CA SER A 133 9.45 -15.05 -4.22
C SER A 133 10.27 -15.58 -3.05
N ALA A 134 11.55 -15.83 -3.28
CA ALA A 134 12.51 -16.07 -2.21
C ALA A 134 13.05 -14.74 -1.64
N LYS A 135 13.49 -14.76 -0.38
CA LYS A 135 14.19 -13.62 0.25
C LYS A 135 15.44 -13.27 -0.58
N MET A 136 15.58 -12.00 -0.96
CA MET A 136 16.80 -11.53 -1.63
C MET A 136 17.99 -11.67 -0.67
N ARG A 137 19.09 -12.21 -1.19
CA ARG A 137 20.37 -12.24 -0.48
C ARG A 137 21.20 -11.07 -1.04
N VAL A 138 21.41 -10.06 -0.21
CA VAL A 138 22.34 -8.95 -0.47
C VAL A 138 23.57 -9.15 0.41
#